data_AF-A0A9E1U2N6-F1
#
_entry.id   AF-A0A9E1U2N6-F1
#
_cell.length_a   1.000
_cell.length_b   1.000
_cell.length_c   1.000
_cell.angle_alpha   90.00
_cell.angle_beta   90.00
_cell.angle_gamma   90.00
#
_symmetry.space_group_name_H-M   'P 1'
#
loop_
_entity.id
_entity.type
_entity.pdbx_description
1 polymer ?
#
loop_
_entity_poly.entity_id
_entity_poly.type
_entity_poly.pdbx_seq_one_letter_code
_entity_poly.pdbx_strand_id
1 'polypeptide(L)' 'MLAAFGKIREQHGKLDGLINNAGIQHRHPLTEFELEDFDRVLDINFGRAGYFLGKLSA' A
#
# COMPACT_ATOMS: atom_id res chain seq x y z
N MET A 1 7.22 -6.84 -2.92
CA MET A 1 6.84 -5.86 -3.97
C MET A 1 7.72 -5.99 -5.20
N LEU A 2 9.04 -5.77 -5.13
CA LEU A 2 9.96 -5.89 -6.27
C LEU A 2 9.83 -7.22 -7.04
N ALA A 3 9.81 -8.35 -6.32
CA ALA A 3 9.63 -9.66 -6.94
C ALA A 3 8.30 -9.82 -7.70
N ALA A 4 7.23 -9.13 -7.26
CA ALA A 4 5.94 -9.16 -7.95
C ALA A 4 5.98 -8.35 -9.26
N PHE A 5 6.53 -7.13 -9.22
CA PHE A 5 6.72 -6.31 -10.43
C PHE A 5 7.67 -6.98 -11.44
N GLY A 6 8.73 -7.65 -10.97
CA GLY A 6 9.62 -8.44 -11.82
C GLY A 6 8.85 -9.52 -12.60
N LYS A 7 8.02 -10.29 -11.91
CA LYS A 7 7.16 -11.32 -12.54
C LYS A 7 6.16 -10.73 -13.54
N ILE A 8 5.53 -9.60 -13.22
CA ILE A 8 4.60 -8.94 -14.16
C ILE A 8 5.33 -8.54 -15.44
N ARG A 9 6.54 -7.97 -15.32
CA ARG A 9 7.35 -7.57 -16.48
C ARG A 9 7.80 -8.77 -17.30
N GLU A 10 8.17 -9.87 -16.65
CA GLU A 10 8.53 -11.13 -17.32
C GLU A 10 7.35 -11.71 -18.11
N GLN A 11 6.13 -11.66 -17.55
CA GLN A 11 4.95 -12.28 -18.14
C GLN A 11 4.23 -11.41 -19.17
N HIS A 12 4.25 -10.08 -18.98
CA HIS A 12 3.42 -9.13 -19.74
C HIS A 12 4.22 -8.01 -20.41
N GLY A 13 5.54 -7.94 -20.18
CA GLY A 13 6.44 -6.94 -20.78
C GLY A 13 6.40 -5.57 -20.11
N LYS A 14 5.22 -5.09 -19.69
CA LYS A 14 5.05 -3.79 -19.02
C LYS A 14 3.87 -3.78 -18.05
N LEU A 15 3.83 -2.75 -17.22
CA LEU A 15 2.70 -2.41 -16.33
C LEU A 15 2.12 -1.07 -16.78
N ASP A 16 0.91 -1.08 -17.35
CA ASP A 16 0.27 0.14 -17.86
C ASP A 16 -0.54 0.90 -16.81
N GLY A 17 -0.93 0.23 -15.72
CA GLY A 17 -1.73 0.84 -14.66
C GLY A 17 -1.62 0.08 -13.35
N LEU A 18 -1.72 0.81 -12.25
CA LEU A 18 -1.71 0.29 -10.89
C LEU A 18 -2.97 0.75 -10.16
N ILE A 19 -3.73 -0.20 -9.61
CA ILE A 19 -4.88 0.07 -8.75
C ILE A 19 -4.52 -0.34 -7.33
N ASN A 20 -4.24 0.64 -6.47
CA ASN A 20 -3.99 0.40 -5.05
C ASN A 20 -5.33 0.33 -4.30
N ASN A 21 -5.76 -0.90 -3.99
CA ASN A 21 -6.98 -1.17 -3.22
C ASN A 21 -6.67 -1.83 -1.84
N ALA A 22 -5.42 -1.79 -1.39
CA ALA A 22 -5.08 -2.22 -0.04
C ALA A 22 -5.44 -1.09 0.93
N GLY A 23 -6.32 -1.40 1.89
CA GLY A 23 -6.72 -0.46 2.92
C GLY A 23 -7.30 -1.19 4.12
N ILE A 24 -6.98 -0.69 5.30
CA ILE A 24 -7.57 -1.13 6.56
C ILE A 24 -8.27 0.03 7.25
N GLN A 25 -9.10 -0.35 8.21
CA GLN A 25 -9.88 0.57 9.00
C GLN A 25 -9.81 0.15 10.47
N HIS A 26 -9.58 1.09 11.36
CA HIS A 26 -9.64 0.88 12.81
C HIS A 26 -10.59 1.93 13.41
N ARG A 27 -11.52 1.52 14.29
CA ARG A 27 -12.52 2.41 14.91
C ARG A 27 -12.34 2.42 16.41
N HIS A 28 -12.04 3.60 16.96
CA HIS A 28 -12.09 3.89 18.37
C HIS A 28 -12.38 5.40 18.54
N PRO A 29 -12.94 5.88 19.66
CA PRO A 29 -12.94 7.30 19.96
C PRO A 29 -11.52 7.87 19.85
N LEU A 30 -11.38 9.08 19.32
CA LEU A 30 -10.06 9.66 19.04
C LEU A 30 -9.19 9.77 20.31
N THR A 31 -9.80 10.02 21.46
CA THR A 31 -9.13 10.11 22.76
C THR A 31 -8.62 8.78 23.30
N GLU A 32 -9.08 7.67 22.74
CA GLU A 32 -8.70 6.29 23.09
C GLU A 32 -7.95 5.61 21.93
N PHE A 33 -7.60 6.37 20.89
CA PHE A 33 -6.99 5.80 19.69
C PHE A 33 -5.49 5.61 19.91
N GLU A 34 -5.08 4.35 20.02
CA GLU A 34 -3.67 4.00 20.22
C GLU A 34 -2.81 4.41 19.03
N LEU A 35 -1.62 4.96 19.32
CA LEU A 35 -0.70 5.43 18.29
C LEU A 35 -0.29 4.31 17.32
N GLU A 36 -0.10 3.09 17.84
CA GLU A 36 0.26 1.93 17.01
C GLU A 36 -0.82 1.60 15.98
N ASP A 37 -2.10 1.70 16.35
CA ASP A 37 -3.21 1.49 15.42
C ASP A 37 -3.27 2.59 14.36
N PHE A 38 -2.91 3.82 14.73
CA PHE A 38 -2.90 4.96 13.81
C PHE A 38 -1.80 4.78 12.78
N ASP A 39 -0.59 4.48 13.26
CA ASP A 39 0.58 4.18 12.44
C ASP A 39 0.31 3.01 11.50
N ARG A 40 -0.37 1.95 11.99
CA ARG A 40 -0.75 0.80 11.17
C ARG A 40 -1.69 1.17 10.03
N VAL A 41 -2.71 2.00 10.30
CA VAL A 41 -3.64 2.50 9.27
C VAL A 41 -2.90 3.35 8.24
N LEU A 42 -2.02 4.25 8.68
CA LEU A 42 -1.24 5.08 7.77
C LEU A 42 -0.24 4.27 6.93
N ASP A 43 0.49 3.34 7.55
CA ASP A 43 1.48 2.51 6.87
C ASP A 43 0.82 1.65 5.79
N ILE A 44 -0.33 1.02 6.07
CA ILE A 44 -0.99 0.19 5.06
C ILE A 44 -1.61 1.06 3.96
N ASN A 45 -2.41 2.06 4.32
CA ASN A 45 -3.24 2.78 3.34
C ASN A 45 -2.42 3.76 2.50
N PHE A 46 -1.45 4.46 3.10
CA PHE A 46 -0.71 5.53 2.45
C PHE A 46 0.77 5.19 2.26
N GLY A 47 1.42 4.53 3.22
CA GLY A 47 2.83 4.15 3.13
C GLY A 47 3.05 3.07 2.06
N ARG A 48 2.77 1.82 2.40
CA ARG A 48 2.97 0.64 1.54
C ARG A 48 2.14 0.71 0.28
N ALA A 49 0.82 0.89 0.39
CA ALA A 49 -0.06 0.90 -0.77
C ALA A 49 0.10 2.18 -1.60
N GLY A 50 -0.05 3.35 -0.99
CA GLY A 50 0.02 4.62 -1.71
C GLY A 50 1.42 4.96 -2.25
N TYR A 51 2.40 5.06 -1.36
CA TYR A 51 3.72 5.59 -1.69
C TYR A 51 4.65 4.54 -2.29
N PHE A 52 4.86 3.40 -1.61
CA PHE A 52 5.86 2.42 -2.04
C PHE A 52 5.46 1.69 -3.34
N LEU A 53 4.21 1.20 -3.46
CA LEU A 53 3.78 0.58 -4.72
C LEU A 53 3.77 1.59 -5.88
N GLY A 54 3.30 2.81 -5.65
CA GLY A 54 3.29 3.86 -6.67
C GLY A 54 4.70 4.21 -7.16
N LYS A 55 5.64 4.42 -6.24
CA LYS A 55 7.05 4.74 -6.57
C LYS A 55 7.75 3.60 -7.33
N LEU A 56 7.44 2.35 -7.01
CA LEU A 56 8.06 1.18 -7.64
C LEU A 56 7.41 0.77 -8.96
N SER A 57 6.20 1.26 -9.24
CA SER A 57 5.52 1.03 -10.52
C SER A 57 5.92 2.00 -11.64
N ALA A 58 6.58 3.11 -11.29
CA ALA A 58 7.12 4.09 -12.24
C ALA A 58 8.53 3.68 -12.71
#